data_AF-S7NCN7-F1
#
_entry.id   AF-S7NCN7-F1
#
_cell.length_a   1.000
_cell.length_b   1.000
_cell.length_c   1.000
_cell.angle_alpha   90.00
_cell.angle_beta   90.00
_cell.angle_gamma   90.00
#
_symmetry.space_group_name_H-M   'P 1'
#
loop_
_entity.id
_entity.type
_entity.pdbx_description
1 polymer ?
#
loop_
_entity_poly.entity_id
_entity_poly.type
_entity_poly.pdbx_seq_one_letter_code
_entity_poly.pdbx_strand_id
1 'polypeptide(L)'
;MNPESFAAGERLVSPAYVRQGCEARRTHEHLIRLLLEQGKCPEDGWDESTLELFLHELAIMDSNNFLGNCGVGEREGRVASALVARRHYRFIHGIGRSGDISAVQPKAAGSSLLNKIANSLVLDIIKMAGFEPVVIENVLEGDELRTDLKAVEAKIQELGSDNVLCVHSTTSCFAPRVPDRLEELAVICASYGVPHIVNNAYGLQSSKCMHLIQQGARVGRIDAFVQSLDKNFMVPVGGAIIAGFNDSFIQEISKMYPGRASASPSLDVLITLLSLGSNGYKKLLKERKEMFSYLSIQLKKLAEAYDERLLHTPHNPISLAMTLKTLDEHRDKAVTQLGSMLFTRQVSGARVVPLGAVQTVSGYTFRGFMSHTNDYPCAYLNAASAIGMKTQDVDLFIKRLDKCFKIVRKEQNRESDGSGVDNDQTEDVVIEEMGLKLENVSLDKFENSSS
;
A
#
# COMPACT_ATOMS: atom_id res chain seq x y z
N MET A 1 -31.51 -2.17 -1.31
CA MET A 1 -32.78 -1.40 -1.35
C MET A 1 -32.69 -0.30 -0.31
N ASN A 2 -32.96 0.95 -0.70
CA ASN A 2 -32.96 2.11 0.19
C ASN A 2 -34.40 2.41 0.69
N PRO A 3 -34.61 3.36 1.63
CA PRO A 3 -35.95 3.68 2.14
C PRO A 3 -36.97 4.05 1.06
N GLU A 4 -36.55 4.76 0.01
CA GLU A 4 -37.40 5.13 -1.13
C GLU A 4 -37.84 3.91 -1.94
N SER A 5 -36.94 2.93 -2.11
CA SER A 5 -37.24 1.65 -2.77
C SER A 5 -38.28 0.86 -1.98
N PHE A 6 -38.17 0.84 -0.65
CA PHE A 6 -39.17 0.20 0.21
C PHE A 6 -40.52 0.93 0.12
N ALA A 7 -40.54 2.26 0.17
CA ALA A 7 -41.77 3.03 0.01
C ALA A 7 -42.45 2.82 -1.36
N ALA A 8 -41.66 2.64 -2.43
CA ALA A 8 -42.20 2.25 -3.73
C ALA A 8 -42.77 0.83 -3.72
N GLY A 9 -42.12 -0.10 -3.01
CA GLY A 9 -42.60 -1.48 -2.83
C GLY A 9 -43.93 -1.58 -2.10
N GLU A 10 -44.21 -0.69 -1.13
CA GLU A 10 -45.50 -0.61 -0.43
C GLU A 10 -46.68 -0.31 -1.36
N ARG A 11 -46.42 0.21 -2.56
CA ARG A 11 -47.46 0.44 -3.60
C ARG A 11 -47.82 -0.83 -4.37
N LEU A 12 -46.98 -1.87 -4.30
CA LEU A 12 -47.10 -3.11 -5.07
C LEU A 12 -47.54 -4.30 -4.21
N VAL A 13 -47.15 -4.31 -2.93
CA VAL A 13 -47.45 -5.36 -1.96
C VAL A 13 -47.82 -4.72 -0.62
N SER A 14 -48.48 -5.48 0.26
CA SER A 14 -48.97 -4.97 1.55
C SER A 14 -47.86 -4.23 2.32
N PRO A 15 -48.11 -2.97 2.75
CA PRO A 15 -47.12 -2.18 3.49
C PRO A 15 -46.59 -2.90 4.74
N ALA A 16 -47.43 -3.69 5.42
CA ALA A 16 -47.02 -4.45 6.59
C ALA A 16 -45.89 -5.47 6.27
N TYR A 17 -45.98 -6.16 5.13
CA TYR A 17 -44.96 -7.15 4.73
C TYR A 17 -43.68 -6.48 4.24
N VAL A 18 -43.79 -5.34 3.56
CA VAL A 18 -42.60 -4.57 3.11
C VAL A 18 -41.85 -4.00 4.31
N ARG A 19 -42.56 -3.49 5.32
CA ARG A 19 -41.95 -3.03 6.58
C ARG A 19 -41.19 -4.13 7.29
N GLN A 20 -41.77 -5.33 7.40
CA GLN A 20 -41.08 -6.48 7.97
C GLN A 20 -39.78 -6.82 7.23
N GLY A 21 -39.79 -6.78 5.88
CA GLY A 21 -38.58 -6.96 5.09
C GLY A 21 -37.53 -5.85 5.28
N CYS A 22 -37.97 -4.60 5.46
CA CYS A 22 -37.09 -3.47 5.78
C CYS A 22 -36.42 -3.66 7.15
N GLU A 23 -37.18 -4.10 8.16
CA GLU A 23 -36.65 -4.41 9.50
C GLU A 23 -35.63 -5.55 9.47
N ALA A 24 -35.87 -6.60 8.69
CA ALA A 24 -34.90 -7.68 8.50
C ALA A 24 -33.58 -7.14 7.90
N ARG A 25 -33.65 -6.29 6.87
CA ARG A 25 -32.46 -5.67 6.28
C ARG A 25 -31.66 -4.83 7.28
N ARG A 26 -32.34 -4.08 8.16
CA ARG A 26 -31.67 -3.25 9.18
C ARG A 26 -30.81 -4.07 10.13
N THR A 27 -31.12 -5.35 10.34
CA THR A 27 -30.32 -6.25 11.17
C THR A 27 -28.94 -6.48 10.54
N HIS A 28 -28.89 -6.75 9.24
CA HIS A 28 -27.64 -6.86 8.50
C HIS A 28 -26.88 -5.52 8.48
N GLU A 29 -27.58 -4.41 8.23
CA GLU A 29 -26.98 -3.07 8.21
C GLU A 29 -26.37 -2.69 9.57
N HIS A 30 -26.99 -3.11 10.67
CA HIS A 30 -26.46 -2.89 12.01
C HIS A 30 -25.10 -3.58 12.21
N LEU A 31 -25.00 -4.85 11.82
CA LEU A 31 -23.74 -5.60 11.90
C LEU A 31 -22.64 -4.96 11.05
N ILE A 32 -22.97 -4.59 9.80
CA ILE A 32 -22.04 -3.93 8.89
C ILE A 32 -21.57 -2.60 9.46
N ARG A 33 -22.49 -1.78 9.97
CA ARG A 33 -22.16 -0.48 10.57
C ARG A 33 -21.23 -0.66 11.78
N LEU A 34 -21.52 -1.62 12.65
CA LEU A 34 -20.69 -1.90 13.82
C LEU A 34 -19.25 -2.24 13.44
N LEU A 35 -19.07 -3.10 12.43
CA LEU A 35 -17.76 -3.43 11.88
C LEU A 35 -17.02 -2.19 11.36
N LEU A 36 -17.72 -1.31 10.61
CA LEU A 36 -17.11 -0.12 10.02
C LEU A 36 -16.75 0.95 11.05
N GLU A 37 -17.56 1.10 12.10
CA GLU A 37 -17.34 2.07 13.18
C GLU A 37 -16.21 1.64 14.12
N GLN A 38 -16.17 0.34 14.46
CA GLN A 38 -15.23 -0.17 15.47
C GLN A 38 -13.94 -0.73 14.88
N GLY A 39 -13.99 -1.27 13.66
CA GLY A 39 -12.85 -1.93 13.03
C GLY A 39 -12.40 -3.20 13.76
N LYS A 40 -13.30 -3.84 14.53
CA LYS A 40 -13.03 -5.02 15.35
C LYS A 40 -13.71 -6.26 14.80
N CYS A 41 -13.18 -7.43 15.13
CA CYS A 41 -13.82 -8.69 14.79
C CYS A 41 -15.16 -8.80 15.53
N PRO A 42 -16.23 -9.26 14.87
CA PRO A 42 -17.49 -9.53 15.56
C PRO A 42 -17.31 -10.69 16.54
N GLU A 43 -17.98 -10.63 17.69
CA GLU A 43 -17.94 -11.69 18.72
C GLU A 43 -18.50 -13.01 18.15
N ASP A 44 -19.64 -12.93 17.46
CA ASP A 44 -20.25 -14.03 16.73
C ASP A 44 -19.98 -13.92 15.23
N GLY A 45 -19.74 -15.05 14.58
CA GLY A 45 -19.55 -15.11 13.13
C GLY A 45 -20.81 -14.66 12.38
N TRP A 46 -20.61 -13.84 11.34
CA TRP A 46 -21.72 -13.47 10.45
C TRP A 46 -22.19 -14.67 9.64
N ASP A 47 -23.48 -14.70 9.34
CA ASP A 47 -24.04 -15.63 8.38
C ASP A 47 -23.59 -15.27 6.95
N GLU A 48 -23.62 -16.26 6.05
CA GLU A 48 -23.22 -16.06 4.65
C GLU A 48 -24.02 -14.94 3.98
N SER A 49 -25.30 -14.77 4.34
CA SER A 49 -26.14 -13.75 3.73
C SER A 49 -25.69 -12.32 4.09
N THR A 50 -25.28 -12.05 5.35
CA THR A 50 -24.68 -10.76 5.73
C THR A 50 -23.34 -10.57 5.05
N LEU A 51 -22.50 -11.61 5.02
CA LEU A 51 -21.17 -11.53 4.41
C LEU A 51 -21.26 -11.22 2.92
N GLU A 52 -22.09 -11.93 2.17
CA GLU A 52 -22.27 -11.69 0.73
C GLU A 52 -22.94 -10.34 0.46
N LEU A 53 -23.89 -9.91 1.29
CA LEU A 53 -24.47 -8.57 1.20
C LEU A 53 -23.37 -7.51 1.37
N PHE A 54 -22.55 -7.63 2.40
CA PHE A 54 -21.44 -6.72 2.66
C PHE A 54 -20.42 -6.69 1.51
N LEU A 55 -20.01 -7.86 1.01
CA LEU A 55 -19.07 -7.96 -0.11
C LEU A 55 -19.66 -7.36 -1.40
N HIS A 56 -20.95 -7.55 -1.66
CA HIS A 56 -21.61 -6.92 -2.80
C HIS A 56 -21.71 -5.40 -2.64
N GLU A 57 -22.08 -4.89 -1.47
CA GLU A 57 -22.13 -3.44 -1.19
C GLU A 57 -20.73 -2.80 -1.35
N LEU A 58 -19.67 -3.48 -0.91
CA LEU A 58 -18.29 -3.03 -1.17
C LEU A 58 -17.94 -3.09 -2.67
N ALA A 59 -18.26 -4.18 -3.36
CA ALA A 59 -17.87 -4.35 -4.76
C ALA A 59 -18.52 -3.30 -5.67
N ILE A 60 -19.77 -2.91 -5.43
CA ILE A 60 -20.46 -1.87 -6.22
C ILE A 60 -19.87 -0.47 -6.00
N MET A 61 -19.03 -0.27 -4.97
CA MET A 61 -18.30 0.99 -4.75
C MET A 61 -17.04 1.12 -5.62
N ASP A 62 -16.61 0.04 -6.29
CA ASP A 62 -15.48 0.08 -7.22
C ASP A 62 -15.94 0.51 -8.61
N SER A 63 -15.19 1.42 -9.25
CA SER A 63 -15.62 2.07 -10.49
C SER A 63 -15.85 1.12 -11.67
N ASN A 64 -15.16 -0.02 -11.71
CA ASN A 64 -15.40 -1.06 -12.72
C ASN A 64 -16.81 -1.69 -12.64
N ASN A 65 -17.55 -1.45 -11.55
CA ASN A 65 -18.90 -1.96 -11.33
C ASN A 65 -20.00 -0.88 -11.42
N PHE A 66 -19.66 0.39 -11.69
CA PHE A 66 -20.68 1.44 -11.84
C PHE A 66 -21.48 1.26 -13.14
N LEU A 67 -22.80 1.40 -13.06
CA LEU A 67 -23.72 1.18 -14.19
C LEU A 67 -23.47 2.13 -15.38
N GLY A 68 -23.03 3.35 -15.12
CA GLY A 68 -22.74 4.38 -16.13
C GLY A 68 -21.26 4.59 -16.42
N ASN A 69 -20.38 3.66 -16.03
CA ASN A 69 -18.93 3.85 -16.21
C ASN A 69 -18.52 3.80 -17.69
N CYS A 70 -17.75 4.79 -18.15
CA CYS A 70 -17.04 4.75 -19.42
C CYS A 70 -15.51 4.73 -19.19
N GLY A 71 -14.94 3.53 -19.15
CA GLY A 71 -13.50 3.37 -18.96
C GLY A 71 -12.74 3.59 -20.27
N VAL A 72 -12.03 4.71 -20.40
CA VAL A 72 -11.13 5.02 -21.53
C VAL A 72 -9.64 4.77 -21.23
N GLY A 73 -9.33 4.30 -20.02
CA GLY A 73 -7.97 3.95 -19.61
C GLY A 73 -7.56 2.52 -20.00
N GLU A 74 -6.28 2.24 -19.73
CA GLU A 74 -5.65 0.94 -19.95
C GLU A 74 -5.93 -0.07 -18.82
N ARG A 75 -6.25 0.42 -17.61
CA ARG A 75 -6.50 -0.40 -16.40
C ARG A 75 -7.86 -0.07 -15.79
N GLU A 76 -8.91 -0.50 -16.48
CA GLU A 76 -10.32 -0.21 -16.16
C GLU A 76 -11.04 -1.37 -15.46
N GLY A 77 -10.31 -2.38 -14.98
CA GLY A 77 -10.92 -3.53 -14.30
C GLY A 77 -11.86 -4.35 -15.18
N ARG A 78 -11.69 -4.31 -16.51
CA ARG A 78 -12.50 -5.10 -17.47
C ARG A 78 -12.20 -6.60 -17.27
N VAL A 79 -13.25 -7.40 -17.15
CA VAL A 79 -13.13 -8.86 -16.99
C VAL A 79 -13.83 -9.56 -18.15
N ALA A 80 -13.08 -10.37 -18.91
CA ALA A 80 -13.62 -11.08 -20.07
C ALA A 80 -14.50 -12.28 -19.67
N SER A 81 -14.15 -12.98 -18.60
CA SER A 81 -14.86 -14.19 -18.13
C SER A 81 -15.76 -13.87 -16.94
N ALA A 82 -17.06 -14.13 -17.09
CA ALA A 82 -18.03 -13.97 -16.00
C ALA A 82 -17.72 -14.88 -14.80
N LEU A 83 -17.13 -16.06 -15.03
CA LEU A 83 -16.70 -16.95 -13.95
C LEU A 83 -15.58 -16.32 -13.11
N VAL A 84 -14.64 -15.62 -13.76
CA VAL A 84 -13.56 -14.90 -13.09
C VAL A 84 -14.11 -13.72 -12.29
N ALA A 85 -15.05 -12.96 -12.85
CA ALA A 85 -15.66 -11.85 -12.12
C ALA A 85 -16.43 -12.34 -10.87
N ARG A 86 -17.21 -13.41 -11.02
CA ARG A 86 -18.02 -13.98 -9.94
C ARG A 86 -17.17 -14.57 -8.81
N ARG A 87 -16.15 -15.36 -9.12
CA ARG A 87 -15.30 -15.99 -8.08
C ARG A 87 -14.50 -14.98 -7.24
N HIS A 88 -14.39 -13.74 -7.72
CA HIS A 88 -13.70 -12.63 -7.05
C HIS A 88 -14.68 -11.59 -6.48
N TYR A 89 -15.98 -11.90 -6.38
CA TYR A 89 -17.02 -10.96 -5.95
C TYR A 89 -16.99 -9.61 -6.69
N ARG A 90 -16.43 -9.58 -7.91
CA ARG A 90 -16.22 -8.39 -8.75
C ARG A 90 -15.24 -7.34 -8.20
N PHE A 91 -14.36 -7.70 -7.27
CA PHE A 91 -13.21 -6.88 -6.86
C PHE A 91 -12.05 -7.09 -7.83
N ILE A 92 -11.81 -6.14 -8.74
CA ILE A 92 -10.87 -6.34 -9.85
C ILE A 92 -9.66 -5.40 -9.79
N HIS A 93 -9.81 -4.22 -9.19
CA HIS A 93 -8.76 -3.20 -9.17
C HIS A 93 -7.59 -3.51 -8.24
N GLY A 94 -7.77 -4.45 -7.29
CA GLY A 94 -6.80 -4.74 -6.25
C GLY A 94 -6.77 -3.66 -5.17
N ILE A 95 -5.74 -3.70 -4.32
CA ILE A 95 -5.58 -2.80 -3.17
C ILE A 95 -4.50 -1.76 -3.41
N GLY A 96 -4.65 -0.62 -2.74
CA GLY A 96 -3.64 0.43 -2.77
C GLY A 96 -3.60 1.20 -4.07
N ARG A 97 -2.70 2.17 -4.09
CA ARG A 97 -2.36 2.91 -5.29
C ARG A 97 -1.04 2.40 -5.81
N SER A 98 -0.90 2.60 -7.11
CA SER A 98 0.35 2.68 -7.82
C SER A 98 1.53 3.01 -6.89
N GLY A 99 1.58 4.18 -6.25
CA GLY A 99 2.69 4.61 -5.37
C GLY A 99 2.63 4.24 -3.87
N ASP A 100 1.53 3.68 -3.38
CA ASP A 100 1.36 3.40 -1.95
C ASP A 100 0.28 2.32 -1.75
N ILE A 101 0.70 1.14 -1.26
CA ILE A 101 -0.19 -0.01 -1.05
C ILE A 101 -1.25 0.23 0.04
N SER A 102 -1.01 1.17 0.95
CA SER A 102 -1.93 1.53 2.03
C SER A 102 -2.89 2.68 1.67
N ALA A 103 -2.57 3.41 0.60
CA ALA A 103 -3.39 4.54 0.17
C ALA A 103 -4.73 4.09 -0.42
N VAL A 104 -5.75 4.91 -0.23
CA VAL A 104 -7.07 4.70 -0.82
C VAL A 104 -6.98 4.83 -2.34
N GLN A 105 -7.43 3.81 -3.07
CA GLN A 105 -7.52 3.78 -4.52
C GLN A 105 -8.78 4.52 -4.99
N PRO A 106 -8.65 5.69 -5.68
CA PRO A 106 -9.82 6.45 -6.13
C PRO A 106 -10.71 5.68 -7.12
N LYS A 107 -10.16 4.74 -7.91
CA LYS A 107 -10.95 3.87 -8.81
C LYS A 107 -11.62 2.68 -8.09
N ALA A 108 -11.26 2.44 -6.83
CA ALA A 108 -11.63 1.23 -6.10
C ALA A 108 -11.81 1.52 -4.61
N ALA A 109 -12.80 2.36 -4.31
CA ALA A 109 -13.12 2.76 -2.95
C ALA A 109 -13.53 1.55 -2.09
N GLY A 110 -14.29 0.61 -2.66
CA GLY A 110 -14.68 -0.63 -2.02
C GLY A 110 -13.51 -1.54 -1.70
N SER A 111 -12.63 -1.81 -2.68
CA SER A 111 -11.40 -2.59 -2.45
C SER A 111 -10.46 -1.93 -1.43
N SER A 112 -10.44 -0.59 -1.36
CA SER A 112 -9.65 0.16 -0.37
C SER A 112 -10.21 0.02 1.03
N LEU A 113 -11.54 0.09 1.17
CA LEU A 113 -12.24 -0.09 2.43
C LEU A 113 -12.08 -1.53 2.94
N LEU A 114 -12.26 -2.52 2.06
CA LEU A 114 -11.97 -3.93 2.33
C LEU A 114 -10.58 -4.13 2.95
N ASN A 115 -9.56 -3.54 2.33
CA ASN A 115 -8.17 -3.63 2.80
C ASN A 115 -7.98 -3.01 4.19
N LYS A 116 -8.54 -1.82 4.44
CA LYS A 116 -8.44 -1.15 5.75
C LYS A 116 -9.10 -1.96 6.85
N ILE A 117 -10.29 -2.50 6.59
CA ILE A 117 -11.01 -3.35 7.53
C ILE A 117 -10.20 -4.61 7.82
N ALA A 118 -9.74 -5.32 6.79
CA ALA A 118 -8.93 -6.52 6.96
C ALA A 118 -7.70 -6.30 7.85
N ASN A 119 -6.97 -5.20 7.64
CA ASN A 119 -5.82 -4.85 8.48
C ASN A 119 -6.23 -4.54 9.93
N SER A 120 -7.35 -3.84 10.12
CA SER A 120 -7.88 -3.54 11.46
C SER A 120 -8.27 -4.82 12.20
N LEU A 121 -8.95 -5.75 11.51
CA LEU A 121 -9.37 -7.04 12.06
C LEU A 121 -8.19 -7.93 12.44
N VAL A 122 -7.16 -8.04 11.58
CA VAL A 122 -5.96 -8.82 11.89
C VAL A 122 -5.25 -8.27 13.13
N LEU A 123 -5.19 -6.95 13.28
CA LEU A 123 -4.56 -6.34 14.46
C LEU A 123 -5.42 -6.46 15.72
N ASP A 124 -6.74 -6.42 15.60
CA ASP A 124 -7.66 -6.77 16.69
C ASP A 124 -7.51 -8.24 17.11
N ILE A 125 -7.32 -9.15 16.16
CA ILE A 125 -7.01 -10.57 16.42
C ILE A 125 -5.66 -10.74 17.13
N ILE A 126 -4.62 -9.98 16.76
CA ILE A 126 -3.33 -9.99 17.48
C ILE A 126 -3.54 -9.57 18.94
N LYS A 127 -4.38 -8.55 19.19
CA LYS A 127 -4.73 -8.10 20.54
C LYS A 127 -5.57 -9.13 21.29
N MET A 128 -6.57 -9.73 20.64
CA MET A 128 -7.40 -10.78 21.24
C MET A 128 -6.63 -12.06 21.53
N ALA A 129 -5.59 -12.35 20.74
CA ALA A 129 -4.61 -13.39 21.04
C ALA A 129 -3.73 -13.04 22.27
N GLY A 130 -3.93 -11.87 22.88
CA GLY A 130 -3.33 -11.45 24.14
C GLY A 130 -2.00 -10.69 23.97
N PHE A 131 -1.64 -10.28 22.76
CA PHE A 131 -0.33 -9.68 22.51
C PHE A 131 -0.41 -8.18 22.23
N GLU A 132 0.45 -7.43 22.91
CA GLU A 132 0.58 -5.98 22.76
C GLU A 132 1.86 -5.64 21.96
N PRO A 133 1.75 -4.92 20.82
CA PRO A 133 2.93 -4.44 20.11
C PRO A 133 3.72 -3.41 20.93
N VAL A 134 4.98 -3.73 21.24
CA VAL A 134 5.95 -2.80 21.84
C VAL A 134 6.79 -2.18 20.72
N VAL A 135 6.45 -0.95 20.34
CA VAL A 135 7.13 -0.24 19.24
C VAL A 135 8.47 0.33 19.73
N ILE A 136 9.55 -0.09 19.10
CA ILE A 136 10.90 0.45 19.34
C ILE A 136 11.25 1.44 18.24
N GLU A 137 11.56 2.67 18.61
CA GLU A 137 11.99 3.70 17.68
C GLU A 137 13.35 3.37 17.04
N ASN A 138 13.56 3.83 15.81
CA ASN A 138 14.83 3.65 15.10
C ASN A 138 15.83 4.75 15.48
N VAL A 139 17.13 4.47 15.33
CA VAL A 139 18.20 5.48 15.45
C VAL A 139 18.56 6.01 14.07
N LEU A 140 18.71 7.33 13.96
CA LEU A 140 19.23 7.98 12.76
C LEU A 140 20.76 7.91 12.72
N GLU A 141 21.31 7.18 11.75
CA GLU A 141 22.76 7.06 11.48
C GLU A 141 23.08 7.63 10.10
N GLY A 142 23.52 8.89 10.05
CA GLY A 142 23.65 9.62 8.78
C GLY A 142 22.28 9.90 8.18
N ASP A 143 21.99 9.33 7.01
CA ASP A 143 20.67 9.41 6.39
C ASP A 143 19.78 8.20 6.72
N GLU A 144 20.32 7.13 7.28
CA GLU A 144 19.62 5.85 7.47
C GLU A 144 18.92 5.78 8.83
N LEU A 145 17.73 5.15 8.85
CA LEU A 145 17.09 4.72 10.09
C LEU A 145 17.41 3.24 10.34
N ARG A 146 18.05 2.97 11.47
CA ARG A 146 18.57 1.64 11.84
C ARG A 146 18.03 1.19 13.19
N THR A 147 18.16 -0.10 13.45
CA THR A 147 17.71 -0.75 14.70
C THR A 147 18.38 -0.13 15.93
N ASP A 148 17.59 0.30 16.91
CA ASP A 148 18.08 0.63 18.25
C ASP A 148 18.24 -0.63 19.09
N LEU A 149 19.42 -1.25 19.01
CA LEU A 149 19.73 -2.47 19.76
C LEU A 149 19.62 -2.26 21.28
N LYS A 150 19.98 -1.06 21.78
CA LYS A 150 19.94 -0.76 23.21
C LYS A 150 18.51 -0.67 23.71
N ALA A 151 17.64 0.00 22.95
CA ALA A 151 16.23 0.09 23.30
C ALA A 151 15.53 -1.27 23.24
N VAL A 152 15.86 -2.12 22.26
CA VAL A 152 15.35 -3.50 22.20
C VAL A 152 15.76 -4.29 23.45
N GLU A 153 17.05 -4.32 23.77
CA GLU A 153 17.54 -5.07 24.93
C GLU A 153 16.98 -4.53 26.25
N ALA A 154 16.94 -3.20 26.41
CA ALA A 154 16.34 -2.56 27.57
C ALA A 154 14.87 -2.92 27.74
N LYS A 155 14.09 -3.01 26.65
CA LYS A 155 12.67 -3.40 26.72
C LYS A 155 12.46 -4.87 27.03
N ILE A 156 13.33 -5.77 26.55
CA ILE A 156 13.29 -7.18 26.96
C ILE A 156 13.58 -7.31 28.46
N GLN A 157 14.56 -6.56 28.98
CA GLN A 157 14.88 -6.55 30.40
C GLN A 157 13.76 -5.95 31.26
N GLU A 158 13.15 -4.84 30.83
CA GLU A 158 12.06 -4.16 31.53
C GLU A 158 10.81 -5.04 31.64
N LEU A 159 10.43 -5.70 30.54
CA LEU A 159 9.23 -6.54 30.49
C LEU A 159 9.46 -7.95 31.08
N GLY A 160 10.73 -8.39 31.11
CA GLY A 160 11.11 -9.76 31.38
C GLY A 160 10.92 -10.64 30.15
N SER A 161 11.93 -11.45 29.81
CA SER A 161 11.95 -12.30 28.61
C SER A 161 10.74 -13.22 28.49
N ASP A 162 10.23 -13.74 29.61
CA ASP A 162 9.10 -14.68 29.65
C ASP A 162 7.77 -14.01 29.22
N ASN A 163 7.68 -12.69 29.28
CA ASN A 163 6.51 -11.92 28.85
C ASN A 163 6.64 -11.42 27.39
N VAL A 164 7.76 -11.71 26.72
CA VAL A 164 8.00 -11.31 25.33
C VAL A 164 7.73 -12.49 24.42
N LEU A 165 6.61 -12.46 23.67
CA LEU A 165 6.26 -13.51 22.71
C LEU A 165 7.38 -13.72 21.67
N CYS A 166 7.84 -12.63 21.06
CA CYS A 166 8.96 -12.64 20.13
C CYS A 166 9.51 -11.23 19.89
N VAL A 167 10.74 -11.15 19.40
CA VAL A 167 11.22 -9.97 18.66
C VAL A 167 10.78 -10.11 17.21
N HIS A 168 10.09 -9.10 16.70
CA HIS A 168 9.60 -9.06 15.31
C HIS A 168 10.40 -8.04 14.49
N SER A 169 11.43 -8.50 13.79
CA SER A 169 12.32 -7.66 12.98
C SER A 169 11.88 -7.61 11.51
N THR A 170 12.41 -6.68 10.73
CA THR A 170 12.08 -6.47 9.31
C THR A 170 13.32 -6.24 8.45
N THR A 171 13.50 -7.04 7.39
CA THR A 171 14.57 -6.83 6.41
C THR A 171 14.16 -5.84 5.32
N SER A 172 13.21 -6.25 4.49
CA SER A 172 12.81 -5.50 3.30
C SER A 172 11.87 -4.35 3.71
N CYS A 173 12.36 -3.12 3.62
CA CYS A 173 11.65 -1.90 4.01
C CYS A 173 11.92 -0.74 3.03
N PHE A 174 11.17 0.34 3.16
CA PHE A 174 11.35 1.56 2.36
C PHE A 174 12.50 2.39 2.95
N ALA A 175 13.37 2.92 2.09
CA ALA A 175 14.35 3.92 2.50
C ALA A 175 13.62 5.14 3.11
N PRO A 176 14.19 5.85 4.08
CA PRO A 176 15.55 5.77 4.60
C PRO A 176 15.78 4.64 5.62
N ARG A 177 14.74 3.89 5.99
CA ARG A 177 14.93 2.69 6.81
C ARG A 177 15.71 1.63 6.03
N VAL A 178 16.50 0.86 6.75
CA VAL A 178 17.30 -0.25 6.20
C VAL A 178 16.93 -1.57 6.88
N PRO A 179 17.35 -2.73 6.34
CA PRO A 179 17.18 -4.00 7.02
C PRO A 179 17.68 -3.93 8.47
N ASP A 180 16.90 -4.51 9.39
CA ASP A 180 17.31 -4.57 10.79
C ASP A 180 18.65 -5.30 10.96
N ARG A 181 19.34 -4.96 12.04
CA ARG A 181 20.58 -5.59 12.49
C ARG A 181 20.34 -7.03 12.98
N LEU A 182 20.06 -7.93 12.04
CA LEU A 182 19.61 -9.30 12.36
C LEU A 182 20.66 -10.12 13.09
N GLU A 183 21.96 -9.90 12.85
CA GLU A 183 23.02 -10.63 13.55
C GLU A 183 22.97 -10.32 15.05
N GLU A 184 22.92 -9.04 15.39
CA GLU A 184 22.89 -8.56 16.77
C GLU A 184 21.54 -8.88 17.45
N LEU A 185 20.41 -8.68 16.74
CA LEU A 185 19.10 -9.08 17.26
C LEU A 185 19.01 -10.59 17.51
N ALA A 186 19.57 -11.41 16.61
CA ALA A 186 19.60 -12.85 16.77
C ALA A 186 20.44 -13.27 18.00
N VAL A 187 21.55 -12.59 18.28
CA VAL A 187 22.35 -12.81 19.50
C VAL A 187 21.57 -12.41 20.76
N ILE A 188 20.89 -11.27 20.75
CA ILE A 188 20.01 -10.84 21.86
C ILE A 188 18.92 -11.90 22.10
N CYS A 189 18.18 -12.29 21.06
CA CYS A 189 17.12 -13.28 21.15
C CYS A 189 17.62 -14.64 21.67
N ALA A 190 18.80 -15.08 21.23
CA ALA A 190 19.43 -16.30 21.75
C ALA A 190 19.79 -16.16 23.24
N SER A 191 20.36 -15.03 23.65
CA SER A 191 20.84 -14.80 25.01
C SER A 191 19.70 -14.71 26.04
N TYR A 192 18.59 -14.09 25.67
CA TYR A 192 17.41 -13.94 26.54
C TYR A 192 16.37 -15.06 26.35
N GLY A 193 16.61 -16.04 25.48
CA GLY A 193 15.66 -17.12 25.23
C GLY A 193 14.36 -16.68 24.52
N VAL A 194 14.33 -15.49 23.94
CA VAL A 194 13.15 -14.92 23.27
C VAL A 194 13.09 -15.38 21.80
N PRO A 195 11.93 -15.83 21.28
CA PRO A 195 11.79 -16.16 19.86
C PRO A 195 12.02 -14.96 18.92
N HIS A 196 12.54 -15.21 17.73
CA HIS A 196 12.82 -14.19 16.72
C HIS A 196 12.11 -14.50 15.40
N ILE A 197 11.18 -13.63 15.03
CA ILE A 197 10.42 -13.71 13.79
C ILE A 197 10.83 -12.57 12.87
N VAL A 198 11.24 -12.90 11.64
CA VAL A 198 11.71 -11.92 10.65
C VAL A 198 10.66 -11.69 9.57
N ASN A 199 10.14 -10.47 9.47
CA ASN A 199 9.38 -10.01 8.32
C ASN A 199 10.33 -9.78 7.13
N ASN A 200 10.32 -10.73 6.20
CA ASN A 200 11.13 -10.71 4.98
C ASN A 200 10.25 -10.57 3.72
N ALA A 201 9.14 -9.82 3.84
CA ALA A 201 8.07 -9.71 2.86
C ALA A 201 8.54 -9.70 1.39
N TYR A 202 9.50 -8.86 1.04
CA TYR A 202 10.05 -8.74 -0.31
C TYR A 202 11.58 -8.78 -0.33
N GLY A 203 12.19 -9.45 0.65
CA GLY A 203 13.65 -9.55 0.73
C GLY A 203 14.24 -10.79 0.04
N LEU A 204 13.42 -11.76 -0.39
CA LEU A 204 13.90 -12.97 -1.09
C LEU A 204 14.61 -12.63 -2.41
N GLN A 205 14.13 -11.62 -3.11
CA GLN A 205 14.77 -11.07 -4.32
C GLN A 205 16.12 -10.33 -4.06
N SER A 206 16.53 -10.16 -2.81
CA SER A 206 17.75 -9.47 -2.43
C SER A 206 18.72 -10.42 -1.76
N SER A 207 19.86 -10.66 -2.42
CA SER A 207 20.93 -11.47 -1.83
C SER A 207 21.50 -10.87 -0.54
N LYS A 208 21.47 -9.53 -0.36
CA LYS A 208 21.88 -8.90 0.90
C LYS A 208 20.93 -9.27 2.05
N CYS A 209 19.61 -9.19 1.82
CA CYS A 209 18.62 -9.54 2.85
C CYS A 209 18.68 -11.03 3.20
N MET A 210 18.76 -11.91 2.18
CA MET A 210 18.86 -13.36 2.42
C MET A 210 20.18 -13.76 3.09
N HIS A 211 21.29 -13.11 2.74
CA HIS A 211 22.55 -13.33 3.44
C HIS A 211 22.47 -12.88 4.90
N LEU A 212 21.85 -11.73 5.17
CA LEU A 212 21.67 -11.21 6.53
C LEU A 212 20.83 -12.15 7.41
N ILE A 213 19.77 -12.75 6.87
CA ILE A 213 19.00 -13.81 7.57
C ILE A 213 19.88 -15.03 7.84
N GLN A 214 20.65 -15.48 6.84
CA GLN A 214 21.56 -16.61 7.01
C GLN A 214 22.64 -16.32 8.06
N GLN A 215 23.16 -15.09 8.13
CA GLN A 215 24.13 -14.68 9.14
C GLN A 215 23.50 -14.64 10.53
N GLY A 216 22.34 -14.02 10.70
CA GLY A 216 21.62 -13.99 11.97
C GLY A 216 21.36 -15.39 12.53
N ALA A 217 20.92 -16.32 11.68
CA ALA A 217 20.72 -17.72 12.07
C ALA A 217 22.03 -18.47 12.38
N ARG A 218 23.16 -18.02 11.82
CA ARG A 218 24.48 -18.63 12.09
C ARG A 218 25.04 -18.19 13.44
N VAL A 219 24.83 -16.93 13.82
CA VAL A 219 25.44 -16.35 15.03
C VAL A 219 24.50 -16.32 16.23
N GLY A 220 23.20 -16.50 16.03
CA GLY A 220 22.19 -16.45 17.09
C GLY A 220 20.91 -17.19 16.71
N ARG A 221 19.77 -16.62 17.10
CA ARG A 221 18.44 -17.22 16.97
C ARG A 221 17.58 -16.52 15.91
N ILE A 222 17.03 -17.31 14.98
CA ILE A 222 15.91 -16.96 14.09
C ILE A 222 14.98 -18.18 14.04
N ASP A 223 13.75 -18.03 14.53
CA ASP A 223 12.78 -19.12 14.61
C ASP A 223 12.00 -19.27 13.30
N ALA A 224 11.54 -18.15 12.72
CA ALA A 224 10.92 -18.13 11.41
C ALA A 224 11.17 -16.81 10.67
N PHE A 225 11.07 -16.86 9.34
CA PHE A 225 11.04 -15.71 8.46
C PHE A 225 9.95 -15.87 7.40
N VAL A 226 9.24 -14.78 7.10
CA VAL A 226 8.02 -14.80 6.27
C VAL A 226 8.19 -13.93 5.04
N GLN A 227 7.84 -14.44 3.86
CA GLN A 227 7.96 -13.72 2.57
C GLN A 227 6.65 -13.77 1.77
N SER A 228 6.32 -12.71 1.03
CA SER A 228 5.16 -12.71 0.13
C SER A 228 5.49 -13.36 -1.21
N LEU A 229 4.52 -14.04 -1.82
CA LEU A 229 4.71 -14.66 -3.12
C LEU A 229 4.73 -13.62 -4.25
N ASP A 230 3.76 -12.70 -4.28
CA ASP A 230 3.61 -11.71 -5.34
C ASP A 230 4.87 -10.84 -5.51
N LYS A 231 5.44 -10.38 -4.41
CA LYS A 231 6.59 -9.46 -4.42
C LYS A 231 7.91 -10.11 -4.82
N ASN A 232 8.03 -11.42 -4.72
CA ASN A 232 9.27 -12.15 -4.99
C ASN A 232 9.20 -13.06 -6.22
N PHE A 233 8.00 -13.41 -6.68
CA PHE A 233 7.79 -14.35 -7.78
C PHE A 233 6.87 -13.80 -8.89
N MET A 234 6.41 -12.54 -8.83
CA MET A 234 5.61 -11.92 -9.89
C MET A 234 4.28 -12.66 -10.17
N VAL A 235 3.66 -13.18 -9.11
CA VAL A 235 2.34 -13.83 -9.10
C VAL A 235 1.27 -12.92 -8.49
N PRO A 236 -0.03 -13.24 -8.60
CA PRO A 236 -1.08 -12.47 -7.92
C PRO A 236 -0.88 -12.40 -6.40
N VAL A 237 -1.36 -11.31 -5.79
CA VAL A 237 -1.39 -11.13 -4.32
C VAL A 237 -2.25 -12.23 -3.68
N GLY A 238 -1.85 -12.71 -2.50
CA GLY A 238 -2.66 -13.61 -1.69
C GLY A 238 -1.96 -14.86 -1.17
N GLY A 239 -0.65 -14.99 -1.37
CA GLY A 239 0.14 -16.09 -0.80
C GLY A 239 1.45 -15.63 -0.16
N ALA A 240 1.95 -16.44 0.77
CA ALA A 240 3.21 -16.23 1.46
C ALA A 240 3.95 -17.56 1.69
N ILE A 241 5.23 -17.46 2.04
CA ILE A 241 6.07 -18.58 2.48
C ILE A 241 6.46 -18.30 3.93
N ILE A 242 6.26 -19.29 4.79
CA ILE A 242 6.83 -19.32 6.14
C ILE A 242 7.96 -20.33 6.11
N ALA A 243 9.17 -19.91 6.47
CA ALA A 243 10.35 -20.75 6.49
C ALA A 243 11.13 -20.54 7.79
N GLY A 244 11.98 -21.49 8.16
CA GLY A 244 12.81 -21.41 9.36
C GLY A 244 13.88 -22.48 9.37
N PHE A 245 14.69 -22.48 10.42
CA PHE A 245 15.84 -23.38 10.57
C PHE A 245 15.55 -24.59 11.47
N ASN A 246 14.47 -24.52 12.26
CA ASN A 246 14.00 -25.61 13.11
C ASN A 246 12.78 -26.27 12.46
N ASP A 247 12.93 -27.52 12.01
CA ASP A 247 11.88 -28.24 11.28
C ASP A 247 10.63 -28.48 12.15
N SER A 248 10.79 -28.86 13.43
CA SER A 248 9.65 -29.11 14.31
C SER A 248 8.81 -27.86 14.53
N PHE A 249 9.43 -26.70 14.74
CA PHE A 249 8.72 -25.43 14.90
C PHE A 249 7.97 -25.02 13.63
N ILE A 250 8.57 -25.19 12.45
CA ILE A 250 7.87 -24.91 11.19
C ILE A 250 6.69 -25.87 10.97
N GLN A 251 6.83 -27.14 11.34
CA GLN A 251 5.71 -28.08 11.32
C GLN A 251 4.61 -27.71 12.33
N GLU A 252 4.96 -27.20 13.51
CA GLU A 252 4.00 -26.71 14.50
C GLU A 252 3.18 -25.54 13.96
N ILE A 253 3.83 -24.55 13.33
CA ILE A 253 3.14 -23.44 12.65
C ILE A 253 2.17 -24.00 11.58
N SER A 254 2.63 -24.97 10.78
CA SER A 254 1.79 -25.59 9.75
C SER A 254 0.58 -26.32 10.34
N LYS A 255 0.74 -27.03 11.46
CA LYS A 255 -0.34 -27.77 12.13
C LYS A 255 -1.33 -26.84 12.83
N MET A 256 -0.92 -25.61 13.13
CA MET A 256 -1.76 -24.59 13.76
C MET A 256 -2.81 -24.00 12.80
N TYR A 257 -2.63 -24.13 11.48
CA TYR A 257 -3.61 -23.63 10.51
C TYR A 257 -4.89 -24.47 10.54
N PRO A 258 -6.06 -23.90 10.87
CA PRO A 258 -7.29 -24.67 10.99
C PRO A 258 -7.95 -24.91 9.62
N GLY A 259 -8.17 -26.17 9.28
CA GLY A 259 -8.94 -26.57 8.10
C GLY A 259 -8.14 -26.62 6.79
N ARG A 260 -8.82 -26.38 5.67
CA ARG A 260 -8.25 -26.44 4.32
C ARG A 260 -7.95 -25.02 3.81
N ALA A 261 -6.94 -24.89 2.96
CA ALA A 261 -6.56 -23.62 2.33
C ALA A 261 -6.72 -23.66 0.81
N SER A 262 -6.72 -22.48 0.17
CA SER A 262 -6.73 -22.35 -1.29
C SER A 262 -5.43 -22.88 -1.91
N ALA A 263 -5.55 -23.70 -2.96
CA ALA A 263 -4.40 -24.15 -3.74
C ALA A 263 -3.95 -23.15 -4.81
N SER A 264 -4.68 -22.04 -5.03
CA SER A 264 -4.37 -21.09 -6.11
C SER A 264 -2.98 -20.46 -5.97
N PRO A 265 -2.56 -19.93 -4.80
CA PRO A 265 -1.23 -19.32 -4.68
C PRO A 265 -0.10 -20.34 -4.93
N SER A 266 -0.30 -21.59 -4.51
CA SER A 266 0.63 -22.69 -4.77
C SER A 266 0.72 -23.03 -6.26
N LEU A 267 -0.41 -23.04 -6.97
CA LEU A 267 -0.45 -23.27 -8.42
C LEU A 267 0.27 -22.15 -9.18
N ASP A 268 0.03 -20.89 -8.80
CA ASP A 268 0.63 -19.73 -9.46
C ASP A 268 2.16 -19.75 -9.36
N VAL A 269 2.70 -20.00 -8.16
CA VAL A 269 4.16 -20.09 -7.97
C VAL A 269 4.75 -21.34 -8.63
N LEU A 270 4.04 -22.47 -8.62
CA LEU A 270 4.48 -23.69 -9.30
C LEU A 270 4.64 -23.44 -10.81
N ILE A 271 3.59 -22.91 -11.46
CA ILE A 271 3.63 -22.57 -12.89
C ILE A 271 4.77 -21.62 -13.18
N THR A 272 4.94 -20.59 -12.34
CA THR A 272 5.95 -19.55 -12.54
C THR A 272 7.38 -20.10 -12.44
N LEU A 273 7.67 -20.88 -11.39
CA LEU A 273 9.00 -21.46 -11.19
C LEU A 273 9.33 -22.51 -12.26
N LEU A 274 8.37 -23.33 -12.67
CA LEU A 274 8.56 -24.30 -13.75
C LEU A 274 8.78 -23.60 -15.11
N SER A 275 8.11 -22.47 -15.36
CA SER A 275 8.27 -21.70 -16.60
C SER A 275 9.61 -20.96 -16.67
N LEU A 276 10.04 -20.36 -15.56
CA LEU A 276 11.31 -19.63 -15.50
C LEU A 276 12.52 -20.57 -15.45
N GLY A 277 12.40 -21.68 -14.72
CA GLY A 277 13.53 -22.46 -14.25
C GLY A 277 14.48 -21.64 -13.36
N SER A 278 15.48 -22.32 -12.80
CA SER A 278 16.46 -21.66 -11.91
C SER A 278 17.28 -20.58 -12.63
N ASN A 279 17.60 -20.79 -13.92
CA ASN A 279 18.33 -19.82 -14.73
C ASN A 279 17.51 -18.55 -15.01
N GLY A 280 16.21 -18.68 -15.31
CA GLY A 280 15.32 -17.55 -15.49
C GLY A 280 15.18 -16.72 -14.22
N TYR A 281 15.01 -17.37 -13.07
CA TYR A 281 14.94 -16.67 -11.78
C TYR A 281 16.26 -15.96 -11.43
N LYS A 282 17.41 -16.63 -11.61
CA LYS A 282 18.74 -16.00 -11.42
C LYS A 282 18.95 -14.79 -12.33
N LYS A 283 18.48 -14.86 -13.58
CA LYS A 283 18.52 -13.73 -14.52
C LYS A 283 17.72 -12.54 -13.99
N LEU A 284 16.49 -12.74 -13.53
CA LEU A 284 15.66 -11.68 -12.93
C LEU A 284 16.34 -11.03 -11.71
N LEU A 285 16.99 -11.82 -10.85
CA LEU A 285 17.72 -11.30 -9.69
C LEU A 285 18.94 -10.45 -10.10
N LYS A 286 19.62 -10.82 -11.19
CA LYS A 286 20.74 -10.06 -11.76
C LYS A 286 20.25 -8.74 -12.34
N GLU A 287 19.23 -8.79 -13.19
CA GLU A 287 18.62 -7.61 -13.82
C GLU A 287 18.12 -6.61 -12.78
N ARG A 288 17.52 -7.08 -11.68
CA ARG A 288 17.12 -6.22 -10.56
C ARG A 288 18.30 -5.43 -9.97
N LYS A 289 19.47 -6.05 -9.79
CA LYS A 289 20.68 -5.34 -9.29
C LYS A 289 21.17 -4.30 -10.29
N GLU A 290 21.15 -4.61 -11.57
CA GLU A 290 21.51 -3.68 -12.65
C GLU A 290 20.54 -2.49 -12.69
N MET A 291 19.23 -2.75 -12.56
CA MET A 291 18.19 -1.72 -12.49
C MET A 291 18.28 -0.87 -11.22
N PHE A 292 18.67 -1.44 -10.07
CA PHE A 292 18.91 -0.66 -8.86
C PHE A 292 20.02 0.37 -9.07
N SER A 293 21.14 -0.04 -9.65
CA SER A 293 22.24 0.87 -9.99
C SER A 293 21.80 1.93 -11.01
N TYR A 294 21.09 1.52 -12.07
CA TYR A 294 20.60 2.44 -13.09
C TYR A 294 19.62 3.47 -12.51
N LEU A 295 18.63 3.03 -11.73
CA LEU A 295 17.68 3.90 -11.03
C LEU A 295 18.40 4.88 -10.10
N SER A 296 19.37 4.40 -9.31
CA SER A 296 20.17 5.25 -8.41
C SER A 296 20.91 6.36 -9.17
N ILE A 297 21.57 6.02 -10.28
CA ILE A 297 22.29 6.98 -11.12
C ILE A 297 21.35 8.02 -11.70
N GLN A 298 20.22 7.59 -12.29
CA GLN A 298 19.28 8.52 -12.93
C GLN A 298 18.57 9.41 -11.89
N LEU A 299 18.18 8.84 -10.75
CA LEU A 299 17.52 9.58 -9.69
C LEU A 299 18.48 10.59 -9.04
N LYS A 300 19.76 10.24 -8.87
CA LYS A 300 20.79 11.18 -8.40
C LYS A 300 20.98 12.36 -9.37
N LYS A 301 21.12 12.09 -10.68
CA LYS A 301 21.23 13.14 -11.70
C LYS A 301 20.03 14.08 -11.70
N LEU A 302 18.82 13.52 -11.57
CA LEU A 302 17.61 14.32 -11.48
C LEU A 302 17.60 15.16 -10.20
N ALA A 303 18.01 14.60 -9.06
CA ALA A 303 18.02 15.31 -7.78
C ALA A 303 18.92 16.54 -7.85
N GLU A 304 20.15 16.37 -8.35
CA GLU A 304 21.12 17.45 -8.50
C GLU A 304 20.62 18.56 -9.43
N ALA A 305 19.81 18.25 -10.44
CA ALA A 305 19.20 19.25 -11.33
C ALA A 305 18.10 20.10 -10.65
N TYR A 306 17.58 19.66 -9.51
CA TYR A 306 16.55 20.34 -8.72
C TYR A 306 17.04 20.73 -7.33
N ASP A 307 18.35 20.88 -7.13
CA ASP A 307 18.97 21.25 -5.85
C ASP A 307 18.58 20.32 -4.68
N GLU A 308 18.20 19.09 -5.04
CA GLU A 308 17.92 17.98 -4.13
C GLU A 308 19.11 17.02 -4.13
N ARG A 309 19.06 16.01 -3.26
CA ARG A 309 20.05 14.93 -3.24
C ARG A 309 19.40 13.56 -3.08
N LEU A 310 20.10 12.55 -3.55
CA LEU A 310 19.81 11.17 -3.18
C LEU A 310 20.29 10.94 -1.73
N LEU A 311 19.41 10.46 -0.85
CA LEU A 311 19.75 10.07 0.51
C LEU A 311 20.73 8.89 0.48
N HIS A 312 21.80 8.97 1.27
CA HIS A 312 22.85 7.97 1.33
C HIS A 312 22.43 6.78 2.20
N THR A 313 21.82 5.79 1.54
CA THR A 313 21.20 4.61 2.20
C THR A 313 21.81 3.29 1.71
N PRO A 314 23.15 3.10 1.79
CA PRO A 314 23.86 1.95 1.21
C PRO A 314 23.42 0.58 1.75
N HIS A 315 22.84 0.52 2.95
CA HIS A 315 22.37 -0.72 3.55
C HIS A 315 20.99 -1.13 3.02
N ASN A 316 20.24 -0.26 2.33
CA ASN A 316 18.99 -0.65 1.65
C ASN A 316 19.28 -1.13 0.21
N PRO A 317 19.06 -2.42 -0.12
CA PRO A 317 19.42 -2.97 -1.44
C PRO A 317 18.30 -2.89 -2.49
N ILE A 318 17.13 -2.34 -2.13
CA ILE A 318 15.92 -2.37 -2.96
C ILE A 318 15.34 -0.96 -3.13
N SER A 319 15.17 -0.22 -2.03
CA SER A 319 14.53 1.09 -2.00
C SER A 319 15.57 2.20 -1.91
N LEU A 320 15.27 3.31 -2.58
CA LEU A 320 16.02 4.55 -2.60
C LEU A 320 15.12 5.69 -2.15
N ALA A 321 15.71 6.80 -1.72
CA ALA A 321 14.99 8.01 -1.36
C ALA A 321 15.72 9.26 -1.86
N MET A 322 14.98 10.20 -2.44
CA MET A 322 15.44 11.52 -2.88
C MET A 322 14.81 12.57 -1.97
N THR A 323 15.59 13.56 -1.54
CA THR A 323 15.06 14.67 -0.73
C THR A 323 14.04 15.50 -1.49
N LEU A 324 13.12 16.15 -0.78
CA LEU A 324 12.17 17.13 -1.32
C LEU A 324 12.25 18.47 -0.55
N LYS A 325 13.46 18.85 -0.11
CA LYS A 325 13.67 20.01 0.77
C LYS A 325 13.20 21.32 0.14
N THR A 326 13.43 21.49 -1.16
CA THR A 326 13.02 22.69 -1.91
C THR A 326 11.50 22.83 -1.99
N LEU A 327 10.75 21.74 -1.81
CA LEU A 327 9.30 21.74 -1.75
C LEU A 327 8.78 21.93 -0.32
N ASP A 328 9.52 21.40 0.66
CA ASP A 328 9.21 21.43 2.09
C ASP A 328 9.33 22.85 2.68
N GLU A 329 10.38 23.59 2.30
CA GLU A 329 10.68 24.96 2.77
C GLU A 329 9.59 25.99 2.42
N HIS A 330 8.68 25.66 1.50
CA HIS A 330 7.71 26.60 0.93
C HIS A 330 6.24 26.23 1.09
N ARG A 331 5.86 25.07 1.67
CA ARG A 331 4.50 24.64 2.14
C ARG A 331 4.35 23.10 2.10
N ASP A 332 3.81 22.50 3.18
CA ASP A 332 3.43 21.05 3.25
C ASP A 332 2.53 20.55 2.10
N LYS A 333 1.72 21.45 1.52
CA LYS A 333 0.80 21.10 0.41
C LYS A 333 1.53 20.74 -0.89
N ALA A 334 2.70 21.31 -1.16
CA ALA A 334 3.44 21.05 -2.39
C ALA A 334 3.98 19.60 -2.43
N VAL A 335 4.47 19.11 -1.29
CA VAL A 335 4.96 17.73 -1.13
C VAL A 335 3.83 16.73 -1.39
N THR A 336 2.68 16.92 -0.75
CA THR A 336 1.52 16.03 -0.95
C THR A 336 0.93 16.11 -2.37
N GLN A 337 0.93 17.30 -2.98
CA GLN A 337 0.52 17.50 -4.39
C GLN A 337 1.43 16.74 -5.36
N LEU A 338 2.75 16.70 -5.15
CA LEU A 338 3.66 15.94 -6.00
C LEU A 338 3.25 14.46 -6.12
N GLY A 339 2.83 13.85 -5.00
CA GLY A 339 2.35 12.46 -4.99
C GLY A 339 1.12 12.26 -5.89
N SER A 340 0.16 13.18 -5.87
CA SER A 340 -1.03 13.12 -6.73
C SER A 340 -0.69 13.37 -8.20
N MET A 341 0.24 14.29 -8.49
CA MET A 341 0.72 14.58 -9.84
C MET A 341 1.44 13.41 -10.49
N LEU A 342 2.24 12.67 -9.73
CA LEU A 342 2.91 11.46 -10.18
C LEU A 342 1.88 10.37 -10.49
N PHE A 343 0.93 10.14 -9.60
CA PHE A 343 -0.12 9.15 -9.80
C PHE A 343 -0.97 9.43 -11.05
N THR A 344 -1.41 10.68 -11.24
CA THR A 344 -2.21 11.08 -12.42
C THR A 344 -1.42 10.94 -13.73
N ARG A 345 -0.09 11.00 -13.67
CA ARG A 345 0.82 10.73 -14.79
C ARG A 345 1.22 9.26 -14.89
N GLN A 346 0.44 8.35 -14.31
CA GLN A 346 0.65 6.89 -14.34
C GLN A 346 1.99 6.44 -13.75
N VAL A 347 2.53 7.18 -12.77
CA VAL A 347 3.68 6.70 -11.98
C VAL A 347 3.16 5.88 -10.81
N SER A 348 3.60 4.63 -10.76
CA SER A 348 3.40 3.70 -9.65
C SER A 348 4.71 3.42 -8.93
N GLY A 349 4.63 2.87 -7.73
CA GLY A 349 5.69 2.63 -6.75
C GLY A 349 6.22 3.87 -6.04
N ALA A 350 6.04 5.07 -6.61
CA ALA A 350 6.58 6.30 -6.04
C ALA A 350 5.79 6.77 -4.83
N ARG A 351 6.43 6.76 -3.65
CA ARG A 351 5.84 7.20 -2.39
C ARG A 351 6.42 8.55 -2.00
N VAL A 352 5.56 9.53 -1.75
CA VAL A 352 5.99 10.83 -1.22
C VAL A 352 5.70 10.85 0.28
N VAL A 353 6.70 11.22 1.08
CA VAL A 353 6.65 11.21 2.53
C VAL A 353 6.80 12.66 3.04
N PRO A 354 5.71 13.31 3.48
CA PRO A 354 5.78 14.61 4.12
C PRO A 354 6.23 14.50 5.59
N LEU A 355 6.64 15.63 6.17
CA LEU A 355 6.92 15.73 7.61
C LEU A 355 5.63 15.75 8.44
N GLY A 356 5.75 15.40 9.72
CA GLY A 356 4.70 15.64 10.72
C GLY A 356 3.39 14.85 10.55
N ALA A 357 3.30 13.91 9.60
CA ALA A 357 2.09 13.12 9.39
C ALA A 357 1.72 12.32 10.65
N VAL A 358 0.49 12.46 11.13
CA VAL A 358 -0.03 11.71 12.29
C VAL A 358 -1.08 10.71 11.81
N GLN A 359 -0.90 9.44 12.17
CA GLN A 359 -1.83 8.38 11.83
C GLN A 359 -2.03 7.46 13.02
N THR A 360 -3.30 7.22 13.38
CA THR A 360 -3.64 6.17 14.33
C THR A 360 -3.93 4.88 13.58
N VAL A 361 -3.28 3.78 14.00
CA VAL A 361 -3.51 2.43 13.49
C VAL A 361 -3.81 1.53 14.68
N SER A 362 -5.05 1.06 14.76
CA SER A 362 -5.56 0.19 15.82
C SER A 362 -5.17 0.62 17.23
N GLY A 363 -5.39 1.90 17.56
CA GLY A 363 -5.16 2.47 18.89
C GLY A 363 -3.74 2.98 19.14
N TYR A 364 -2.77 2.70 18.27
CA TYR A 364 -1.44 3.29 18.33
C TYR A 364 -1.36 4.52 17.44
N THR A 365 -0.99 5.65 18.01
CA THR A 365 -0.79 6.90 17.27
C THR A 365 0.68 7.04 16.88
N PHE A 366 0.95 6.99 15.58
CA PHE A 366 2.27 7.21 15.01
C PHE A 366 2.41 8.68 14.61
N ARG A 367 3.45 9.35 15.09
CA ARG A 367 3.89 10.67 14.57
C ARG A 367 4.96 10.45 13.51
N GLY A 368 5.04 11.34 12.53
CA GLY A 368 5.90 11.14 11.36
C GLY A 368 5.57 9.84 10.60
N PHE A 369 4.29 9.45 10.56
CA PHE A 369 3.84 8.23 9.89
C PHE A 369 4.37 8.20 8.45
N MET A 370 4.67 6.99 7.95
CA MET A 370 5.40 6.73 6.70
C MET A 370 6.92 6.95 6.77
N SER A 371 7.44 7.80 7.67
CA SER A 371 8.87 8.12 7.74
C SER A 371 9.71 7.17 8.61
N HIS A 372 9.04 6.31 9.40
CA HIS A 372 9.66 5.35 10.32
C HIS A 372 10.40 5.98 11.51
N THR A 373 10.14 7.26 11.79
CA THR A 373 10.56 7.98 12.99
C THR A 373 9.57 9.13 13.21
N ASN A 374 9.56 9.71 14.41
CA ASN A 374 8.69 10.84 14.71
C ASN A 374 9.09 12.10 13.92
N ASP A 375 10.39 12.33 13.75
CA ASP A 375 10.95 13.59 13.27
C ASP A 375 12.11 13.35 12.28
N TYR A 376 11.81 12.84 11.07
CA TYR A 376 12.84 12.70 10.04
C TYR A 376 13.28 14.07 9.51
N PRO A 377 14.56 14.30 9.13
CA PRO A 377 15.07 15.66 8.87
C PRO A 377 14.48 16.42 7.67
N CYS A 378 13.79 15.75 6.74
CA CYS A 378 13.16 16.40 5.58
C CYS A 378 12.11 15.50 4.93
N ALA A 379 11.17 16.09 4.20
CA ALA A 379 10.36 15.33 3.26
C ALA A 379 11.20 14.62 2.18
N TYR A 380 10.71 13.50 1.67
CA TYR A 380 11.41 12.73 0.63
C TYR A 380 10.46 11.95 -0.29
N LEU A 381 10.99 11.51 -1.44
CA LEU A 381 10.32 10.63 -2.39
C LEU A 381 11.05 9.28 -2.45
N ASN A 382 10.32 8.18 -2.28
CA ASN A 382 10.84 6.84 -2.52
C ASN A 382 10.65 6.38 -3.97
N ALA A 383 11.65 5.65 -4.44
CA ALA A 383 11.54 4.75 -5.59
C ALA A 383 12.25 3.43 -5.24
N ALA A 384 11.92 2.35 -5.93
CA ALA A 384 12.53 1.04 -5.65
C ALA A 384 12.80 0.26 -6.93
N SER A 385 13.85 -0.56 -6.91
CA SER A 385 14.12 -1.55 -7.94
C SER A 385 13.78 -2.94 -7.42
N ALA A 386 12.53 -3.33 -7.66
CA ALA A 386 12.00 -4.66 -7.40
C ALA A 386 12.14 -5.58 -8.63
N ILE A 387 12.04 -6.89 -8.41
CA ILE A 387 12.21 -7.92 -9.42
C ILE A 387 11.21 -7.74 -10.56
N GLY A 388 11.68 -7.88 -11.81
CA GLY A 388 10.87 -7.66 -13.01
C GLY A 388 10.79 -6.21 -13.50
N MET A 389 11.39 -5.24 -12.78
CA MET A 389 11.53 -3.86 -13.28
C MET A 389 12.37 -3.82 -14.56
N LYS A 390 11.96 -3.01 -15.53
CA LYS A 390 12.67 -2.81 -16.81
C LYS A 390 13.25 -1.39 -16.90
N THR A 391 14.20 -1.21 -17.82
CA THR A 391 14.80 0.11 -18.12
C THR A 391 13.73 1.15 -18.47
N GLN A 392 12.72 0.75 -19.24
CA GLN A 392 11.60 1.62 -19.61
C GLN A 392 10.86 2.19 -18.40
N ASP A 393 10.72 1.43 -17.30
CA ASP A 393 10.06 1.89 -16.09
C ASP A 393 10.86 3.04 -15.46
N VAL A 394 12.19 2.90 -15.39
CA VAL A 394 13.10 3.94 -14.88
C VAL A 394 13.03 5.18 -15.77
N ASP A 395 13.15 5.03 -17.08
CA ASP A 395 13.19 6.16 -18.01
C ASP A 395 11.88 6.96 -18.00
N LEU A 396 10.73 6.26 -17.98
CA LEU A 396 9.42 6.89 -17.88
C LEU A 396 9.22 7.57 -16.52
N PHE A 397 9.64 6.93 -15.44
CA PHE A 397 9.58 7.51 -14.11
C PHE A 397 10.37 8.82 -14.03
N ILE A 398 11.64 8.81 -14.45
CA ILE A 398 12.51 10.00 -14.42
C ILE A 398 11.94 11.13 -15.29
N LYS A 399 11.48 10.81 -16.51
CA LYS A 399 10.84 11.78 -17.41
C LYS A 399 9.57 12.40 -16.82
N ARG A 400 8.75 11.60 -16.14
CA ARG A 400 7.49 12.08 -15.53
C ARG A 400 7.75 12.87 -14.26
N LEU A 401 8.72 12.45 -13.45
CA LEU A 401 9.15 13.16 -12.25
C LEU A 401 9.73 14.54 -12.58
N ASP A 402 10.62 14.61 -13.57
CA ASP A 402 11.15 15.88 -14.11
C ASP A 402 10.03 16.86 -14.51
N LYS A 403 9.03 16.36 -15.26
CA LYS A 403 7.86 17.17 -15.63
C LYS A 403 7.06 17.66 -14.42
N CYS A 404 6.88 16.82 -13.39
CA CYS A 404 6.18 17.24 -12.18
C CYS A 404 6.95 18.34 -11.45
N PHE A 405 8.26 18.18 -11.25
CA PHE A 405 9.09 19.20 -10.60
C PHE A 405 9.06 20.55 -11.34
N LYS A 406 9.13 20.55 -12.68
CA LYS A 406 9.01 21.79 -13.48
C LYS A 406 7.71 22.53 -13.25
N ILE A 407 6.61 21.79 -13.13
CA ILE A 407 5.28 22.37 -12.90
C ILE A 407 5.21 22.96 -11.49
N VAL A 408 5.61 22.19 -10.46
CA VAL A 408 5.57 22.65 -9.07
C VAL A 408 6.46 23.88 -8.85
N ARG A 409 7.68 23.89 -9.40
CA ARG A 409 8.56 25.08 -9.33
C ARG A 409 7.97 26.29 -10.04
N LYS A 410 7.29 26.11 -11.18
CA LYS A 410 6.64 27.22 -11.91
C LYS A 410 5.45 27.79 -11.13
N GLU A 411 4.70 26.95 -10.43
CA GLU A 411 3.59 27.37 -9.55
C GLU A 411 4.14 28.16 -8.34
N GLN A 412 5.22 27.69 -7.72
CA GLN A 412 5.89 28.39 -6.61
C GLN A 412 6.40 29.78 -7.01
N ASN A 413 7.07 29.90 -8.16
CA ASN A 413 7.62 31.18 -8.62
C ASN A 413 6.52 32.21 -8.95
N ARG A 414 5.37 31.77 -9.45
CA ARG A 414 4.23 32.65 -9.73
C ARG A 414 3.58 33.19 -8.46
N GLU A 415 3.57 32.40 -7.38
CA GLU A 415 3.04 32.83 -6.09
C GLU A 415 4.02 33.74 -5.33
N SER A 416 5.34 33.57 -5.49
CA SER A 416 6.34 34.45 -4.87
C SER A 416 6.37 35.85 -5.47
N ASP A 417 6.18 35.96 -6.80
CA ASP A 417 6.18 37.24 -7.52
C ASP A 417 4.89 38.07 -7.30
N GLY A 418 3.84 37.48 -6.71
CA GLY A 418 2.54 38.12 -6.46
C GLY A 418 2.39 38.83 -5.11
N SER A 419 3.48 39.04 -4.35
CA SER A 419 3.45 39.63 -2.99
C SER A 419 3.89 41.11 -2.90
N GLY A 420 3.86 41.84 -4.02
CA GLY A 420 4.01 43.30 -4.07
C GLY A 420 2.72 43.96 -4.60
N VAL A 421 2.14 44.84 -3.79
CA VAL A 421 0.82 45.50 -3.93
C VAL A 421 0.58 46.14 -5.31
N ASP A 422 -0.58 45.86 -5.92
CA ASP A 422 -1.53 46.92 -6.29
C ASP A 422 -2.96 46.39 -6.44
N ASN A 423 -3.88 47.12 -5.78
CA ASN A 423 -5.32 47.06 -6.03
C ASN A 423 -5.58 47.59 -7.44
N ASP A 424 -6.00 46.73 -8.36
CA ASP A 424 -6.92 47.19 -9.39
C ASP A 424 -8.00 46.14 -9.64
N GLN A 425 -9.24 46.61 -9.62
CA GLN A 425 -10.41 45.81 -9.91
C GLN A 425 -10.37 45.47 -11.40
N THR A 426 -10.29 44.19 -11.78
CA THR A 426 -11.13 43.55 -12.81
C THR A 426 -10.63 42.14 -13.19
N GLU A 427 -11.58 41.29 -13.59
CA GLU A 427 -11.41 40.00 -14.29
C GLU A 427 -11.31 38.70 -13.45
N ASP A 428 -12.35 38.46 -12.66
CA ASP A 428 -13.01 37.15 -12.67
C ASP A 428 -13.61 36.93 -14.07
N VAL A 429 -12.95 36.23 -14.99
CA VAL A 429 -13.54 35.35 -16.05
C VAL A 429 -12.39 34.66 -16.81
N VAL A 430 -11.90 33.50 -16.36
CA VAL A 430 -11.35 32.44 -17.26
C VAL A 430 -11.45 31.05 -16.60
N ILE A 431 -12.64 30.63 -16.16
CA ILE A 431 -12.90 29.19 -15.88
C ILE A 431 -14.21 28.69 -16.54
N GLU A 432 -15.09 29.55 -17.05
CA GLU A 432 -16.35 29.10 -17.68
C GLU A 432 -16.31 28.87 -19.21
N GLU A 433 -15.27 29.29 -19.93
CA GLU A 433 -15.35 29.33 -21.40
C GLU A 433 -14.96 28.03 -22.15
N MET A 434 -14.62 26.95 -21.46
CA MET A 434 -14.45 25.62 -22.08
C MET A 434 -15.63 24.67 -21.83
N GLY A 435 -16.63 25.07 -21.04
CA GLY A 435 -17.85 24.30 -20.77
C GLY A 435 -19.00 24.54 -21.75
N LEU A 436 -18.96 25.58 -22.58
CA LEU A 436 -20.12 26.04 -23.37
C LEU A 436 -19.95 25.97 -24.90
N LYS A 437 -18.83 25.43 -25.42
CA LYS A 437 -18.60 25.33 -26.88
C LYS A 437 -18.95 23.99 -27.52
N LEU A 438 -19.79 23.17 -26.88
CA LEU A 438 -20.30 21.91 -27.46
C LEU A 438 -21.83 21.80 -27.57
N GLU A 439 -22.60 22.83 -27.16
CA GLU A 439 -24.07 22.77 -27.23
C GLU A 439 -24.73 23.53 -28.40
N ASN A 440 -23.97 24.22 -29.28
CA ASN A 440 -24.57 25.00 -30.37
C ASN A 440 -24.08 24.62 -31.78
N VAL A 441 -23.97 23.32 -32.07
CA VAL A 441 -23.94 22.84 -33.46
C VAL A 441 -24.84 21.63 -33.62
N SER A 442 -26.14 21.88 -33.76
CA SER A 442 -27.09 21.12 -34.61
C SER A 442 -28.50 21.54 -34.27
N LEU A 443 -29.08 22.45 -35.06
CA LEU A 443 -30.51 22.56 -35.35
C LEU A 443 -30.67 23.73 -36.33
N ASP A 444 -30.41 23.46 -37.61
CA ASP A 444 -31.10 24.12 -38.72
C ASP A 444 -30.64 23.49 -40.04
N LYS A 445 -31.42 22.50 -40.48
CA LYS A 445 -31.73 22.13 -41.87
C LYS A 445 -32.34 20.74 -41.83
N PHE A 446 -33.66 20.66 -41.92
CA PHE A 446 -34.41 19.75 -42.79
C PHE A 446 -35.91 19.88 -42.47
N GLU A 447 -36.55 20.89 -43.06
CA GLU A 447 -37.96 20.80 -43.45
C GLU A 447 -38.07 20.93 -44.97
N ASN A 448 -38.90 20.06 -45.53
CA ASN A 448 -39.49 20.04 -46.89
C ASN A 448 -38.63 19.62 -48.09
N SER A 449 -38.82 18.37 -48.54
CA SER A 449 -39.57 18.05 -49.78
C SER A 449 -39.44 16.54 -50.10
N SER A 450 -40.54 15.78 -50.01
CA SER A 450 -41.37 15.37 -51.15
C SER A 450 -40.76 14.26 -52.02
N SER A 451 -41.18 13.01 -51.80
CA SER A 451 -41.63 11.98 -52.78
C SER A 451 -41.45 10.58 -52.22
#